data_AF-A0A3D1HJK8-F1
#
_entry.id   AF-A0A3D1HJK8-F1
#
_cell.length_a   1.000
_cell.length_b   1.000
_cell.length_c   1.000
_cell.angle_alpha   90.00
_cell.angle_beta   90.00
_cell.angle_gamma   90.00
#
_symmetry.space_group_name_H-M   'P 1'
#
loop_
_entity.id
_entity.type
_entity.pdbx_description
1 polymer ?
#
loop_
_entity_poly.entity_id
_entity_poly.type
_entity_poly.pdbx_seq_one_letter_code
_entity_poly.pdbx_strand_id
1 'polypeptide(L)'
;MKKILFVTATVLFSIISFVMSSCSNDDDNPSAAKPVAALAEVGEENCKEGVIGKDLHLEGDLVAEGLIARIDVTIASADGKTTIVTKSWTDGKYIGVKN
;
A
#
# COMPACT_ATOMS: atom_id res chain seq x y z
N MET A 1 7.82 -23.34 -54.99
CA MET A 1 6.95 -23.35 -53.78
C MET A 1 7.71 -23.17 -52.46
N LYS A 2 8.99 -23.54 -52.35
CA LYS A 2 9.76 -23.40 -51.08
C LYS A 2 10.18 -21.95 -50.77
N LYS A 3 10.55 -21.16 -51.79
CA LYS A 3 11.03 -19.78 -51.64
C LYS A 3 9.95 -18.79 -51.16
N ILE A 4 8.69 -19.04 -51.52
CA ILE A 4 7.56 -18.19 -51.13
C ILE A 4 7.24 -18.38 -49.64
N LEU A 5 7.35 -19.62 -49.13
CA LEU A 5 7.15 -19.96 -47.73
C LEU A 5 8.17 -19.27 -46.80
N PHE A 6 9.44 -19.15 -47.23
CA PHE A 6 10.48 -18.47 -46.46
C PHE A 6 10.29 -16.93 -46.40
N VAL A 7 9.74 -16.33 -47.45
CA VAL A 7 9.49 -14.86 -47.50
C VAL A 7 8.27 -14.48 -46.66
N THR A 8 7.22 -15.31 -46.64
CA THR A 8 6.06 -15.08 -45.75
C THR A 8 6.41 -15.21 -44.27
N ALA A 9 7.35 -16.10 -43.92
CA ALA A 9 7.76 -16.30 -42.53
C ALA A 9 8.58 -15.11 -41.97
N THR A 10 9.43 -14.48 -42.79
CA THR A 10 10.21 -13.30 -42.39
C THR A 10 9.36 -12.03 -42.29
N VAL A 11 8.33 -11.88 -43.14
CA VAL A 11 7.38 -10.76 -43.04
C VAL A 11 6.49 -10.87 -41.80
N LEU A 12 6.01 -12.07 -41.46
CA LEU A 12 5.18 -12.32 -40.28
C LEU A 12 5.94 -12.14 -38.96
N PHE A 13 7.25 -12.43 -38.93
CA PHE A 13 8.08 -12.20 -37.75
C PHE A 13 8.34 -10.70 -37.50
N SER A 14 8.45 -9.90 -38.56
CA SER A 14 8.74 -8.46 -38.47
C SER A 14 7.60 -7.61 -37.89
N ILE A 15 6.35 -8.09 -37.98
CA ILE A 15 5.18 -7.38 -37.43
C ILE A 15 4.95 -7.65 -35.94
N ILE A 16 5.51 -8.73 -35.39
CA ILE A 16 5.44 -9.05 -33.95
C ILE A 16 6.45 -8.22 -33.14
N SER A 17 7.52 -7.73 -33.77
CA SER A 17 8.56 -6.93 -33.11
C SER A 17 8.10 -5.51 -32.74
N PHE A 18 7.03 -4.99 -33.35
CA PHE A 18 6.54 -3.62 -33.09
C PHE A 18 5.52 -3.53 -31.96
N VAL A 19 4.96 -4.65 -31.47
CA VAL A 19 3.95 -4.66 -30.39
C VAL A 19 4.56 -4.88 -29.00
N MET A 20 5.88 -5.08 -28.90
CA MET A 20 6.61 -5.15 -27.62
C MET A 20 7.30 -3.83 -27.30
N SER A 21 6.60 -2.71 -27.49
CA SER A 21 6.98 -1.49 -26.78
C SER A 21 6.63 -1.72 -25.31
N SER A 22 7.57 -2.35 -24.59
CA SER A 22 7.61 -2.25 -23.14
C SER A 22 7.55 -0.76 -22.85
N CYS A 23 6.48 -0.32 -22.17
CA CYS A 23 6.53 0.99 -21.52
C CYS A 23 7.86 1.00 -20.76
N SER A 24 8.74 1.94 -21.09
CA SER A 24 9.78 2.29 -20.14
C SER A 24 9.00 2.63 -18.88
N ASN A 25 9.35 1.98 -17.78
CA ASN A 25 9.08 2.58 -16.50
C ASN A 25 9.90 3.87 -16.52
N ASP A 26 9.29 4.95 -17.01
CA ASP A 26 9.74 6.30 -16.69
C ASP A 26 9.63 6.36 -15.17
N ASP A 27 10.77 6.18 -14.51
CA ASP A 27 10.95 6.18 -13.05
C ASP A 27 10.67 7.57 -12.44
N ASP A 28 10.04 8.47 -13.20
CA ASP A 28 9.39 9.70 -12.73
C ASP A 28 7.99 9.41 -12.19
N ASN A 29 7.76 8.22 -11.59
CA ASN A 29 6.56 8.06 -10.78
C ASN A 29 6.75 8.97 -9.56
N PRO A 30 5.98 10.07 -9.42
CA PRO A 30 6.14 10.94 -8.27
C PRO A 30 6.02 10.06 -7.02
N SER A 31 7.06 10.08 -6.19
CA SER A 31 7.06 9.33 -4.94
C SER A 31 5.82 9.76 -4.17
N ALA A 32 4.82 8.86 -4.11
CA ALA A 32 3.54 9.15 -3.51
C ALA A 32 3.78 9.72 -2.11
N ALA A 33 3.02 10.75 -1.74
CA ALA A 33 3.13 11.37 -0.44
C ALA A 33 3.03 10.31 0.66
N LYS A 34 3.86 10.46 1.70
CA LYS A 34 3.82 9.57 2.86
C LYS A 34 2.41 9.56 3.45
N PRO A 35 1.89 8.41 3.88
CA PRO A 35 0.58 8.34 4.52
C PRO A 35 0.58 9.18 5.80
N VAL A 36 -0.53 9.87 6.04
CA VAL A 36 -0.77 10.66 7.24
C VAL A 36 -1.89 10.01 8.04
N ALA A 37 -1.67 9.86 9.34
CA ALA A 37 -2.63 9.33 10.29
C ALA A 37 -2.94 10.36 11.37
N ALA A 38 -4.22 10.58 11.66
CA ALA A 38 -4.68 11.41 12.77
C ALA A 38 -5.69 10.63 13.60
N LEU A 39 -5.49 10.56 14.91
CA LEU A 39 -6.46 9.96 15.82
C LEU A 39 -7.58 10.97 16.10
N ALA A 40 -8.81 10.58 15.80
CA ALA A 40 -10.03 11.34 16.11
C ALA A 40 -10.53 11.00 17.52
N GLU A 41 -10.43 9.74 17.92
CA GLU A 41 -10.85 9.24 19.23
C GLU A 41 -9.82 8.26 19.83
N VAL A 42 -9.52 8.44 21.12
CA VAL A 42 -8.72 7.51 21.91
C VAL A 42 -9.45 7.19 23.22
N GLY A 43 -9.83 5.93 23.40
CA GLY A 43 -10.73 5.53 24.48
C GLY A 43 -12.17 5.97 24.22
N GLU A 44 -13.12 5.44 24.99
CA GLU A 44 -14.55 5.78 24.85
C GLU A 44 -14.76 7.29 25.03
N GLU A 45 -15.46 7.91 24.08
CA GLU A 45 -15.75 9.36 24.05
C GLU A 45 -14.48 10.22 24.09
N ASN A 46 -13.37 9.70 23.56
CA ASN A 46 -12.07 10.36 23.54
C ASN A 46 -11.55 10.74 24.94
N CYS A 47 -11.85 9.94 25.96
CA CYS A 47 -11.38 10.16 27.33
C CYS A 47 -9.86 10.05 27.48
N LYS A 48 -9.16 9.49 26.49
CA LYS A 48 -7.70 9.26 26.45
C LYS A 48 -7.20 8.30 27.53
N GLU A 49 -8.11 7.49 28.06
CA GLU A 49 -7.83 6.46 29.04
C GLU A 49 -8.08 5.07 28.44
N GLY A 50 -7.32 4.09 28.94
CA GLY A 50 -7.48 2.69 28.57
C GLY A 50 -7.22 1.82 29.78
N VAL A 51 -7.97 0.72 29.90
CA VAL A 51 -7.84 -0.22 31.01
C VAL A 51 -7.17 -1.51 30.52
N ILE A 52 -6.10 -1.92 31.20
CA ILE A 52 -5.38 -3.16 30.87
C ILE A 52 -6.34 -4.35 30.96
N GLY A 53 -6.36 -5.18 29.91
CA GLY A 53 -7.25 -6.35 29.83
C GLY A 53 -8.70 -6.03 29.47
N LYS A 54 -8.98 -4.78 29.05
CA LYS A 54 -10.24 -4.37 28.42
C LYS A 54 -9.98 -3.93 26.99
N ASP A 55 -11.08 -3.73 26.25
CA ASP A 55 -11.02 -3.19 24.90
C ASP A 55 -10.65 -1.71 24.94
N LEU A 56 -9.84 -1.27 23.98
CA LEU A 56 -9.49 0.12 23.75
C LEU A 56 -10.07 0.54 22.42
N HIS A 57 -10.99 1.52 22.44
CA HIS A 57 -11.53 2.12 21.23
C HIS A 57 -10.52 3.11 20.63
N LEU A 58 -10.29 3.02 19.32
CA LEU A 58 -9.46 3.95 18.56
C LEU A 58 -10.19 4.29 17.26
N GLU A 59 -10.40 5.57 17.02
CA GLU A 59 -10.90 6.09 15.75
C GLU A 59 -9.88 7.07 15.17
N GLY A 60 -9.76 7.09 13.84
CA GLY A 60 -8.88 8.03 13.19
C GLY A 60 -9.02 8.05 11.68
N ASP A 61 -8.48 9.12 11.10
CA ASP A 61 -8.42 9.34 9.67
C ASP A 61 -7.05 8.92 9.14
N LEU A 62 -7.06 8.16 8.04
CA LEU A 62 -5.87 7.73 7.31
C LEU A 62 -5.95 8.27 5.88
N VAL A 63 -5.02 9.15 5.53
CA VAL A 63 -4.87 9.69 4.18
C VAL A 63 -3.61 9.09 3.56
N ALA A 64 -3.78 8.34 2.48
CA ALA A 64 -2.68 7.75 1.71
C ALA A 64 -2.93 7.98 0.22
N GLU A 65 -1.94 8.54 -0.47
CA GLU A 65 -1.98 8.67 -1.94
C GLU A 65 -1.78 7.31 -2.62
N GLY A 66 -0.90 6.48 -2.04
CA GLY A 66 -0.68 5.10 -2.45
C GLY A 66 -1.56 4.09 -1.69
N LEU A 67 -1.32 2.81 -1.98
CA LEU A 67 -1.96 1.71 -1.25
C LEU A 67 -1.37 1.61 0.16
N ILE A 68 -2.22 1.35 1.15
CA ILE A 68 -1.77 1.06 2.52
C ILE A 68 -1.28 -0.39 2.57
N ALA A 69 0.00 -0.59 2.88
CA ALA A 69 0.58 -1.94 2.99
C ALA A 69 0.43 -2.54 4.40
N ARG A 70 0.45 -1.69 5.44
CA ARG A 70 0.38 -2.09 6.85
C ARG A 70 -0.12 -0.93 7.70
N ILE A 71 -0.85 -1.27 8.76
CA ILE A 71 -1.20 -0.33 9.84
C ILE A 71 -0.55 -0.85 11.12
N ASP A 72 0.20 0.01 11.81
CA ASP A 72 0.84 -0.29 13.09
C ASP A 72 0.26 0.63 14.17
N VAL A 73 -0.20 0.04 15.28
CA VAL A 73 -0.64 0.76 16.48
C VAL A 73 0.28 0.38 17.63
N THR A 74 0.88 1.40 18.25
CA THR A 74 1.80 1.23 19.37
C THR A 74 1.36 2.11 20.54
N ILE A 75 1.28 1.51 21.72
CA ILE A 75 1.11 2.24 22.99
C ILE A 75 2.45 2.12 23.73
N ALA A 76 3.03 3.25 24.08
CA ALA A 76 4.28 3.33 24.83
C ALA A 76 4.12 4.23 26.05
N SER A 77 5.05 4.12 27.00
CA SER A 77 5.21 5.08 28.09
C SER A 77 5.40 6.49 27.52
N ALA A 78 5.02 7.51 28.30
CA ALA A 78 5.14 8.90 27.87
C ALA A 78 6.58 9.31 27.51
N ASP A 79 7.59 8.65 28.09
CA ASP A 79 9.01 8.84 27.76
C ASP A 79 9.49 8.01 26.55
N GLY A 80 8.60 7.21 25.95
CA GLY A 80 8.85 6.37 24.79
C GLY A 80 9.75 5.15 25.05
N LYS A 81 10.20 4.91 26.28
CA LYS A 81 11.20 3.87 26.59
C LYS A 81 10.58 2.48 26.75
N THR A 82 9.32 2.42 27.13
CA THR A 82 8.62 1.15 27.36
C THR A 82 7.48 1.03 26.39
N THR A 83 7.56 0.05 25.49
CA THR A 83 6.42 -0.34 24.66
C THR A 83 5.50 -1.23 25.48
N ILE A 84 4.23 -0.86 25.57
CA ILE A 84 3.20 -1.54 26.36
C ILE A 84 2.37 -2.45 25.43
N VAL A 85 2.00 -1.94 24.25
CA VAL A 85 1.24 -2.67 23.24
C VAL A 85 1.84 -2.40 21.86
N THR A 86 1.93 -3.45 21.03
CA THR A 86 2.16 -3.33 19.59
C THR A 86 1.20 -4.25 18.87
N LYS A 87 0.47 -3.70 17.91
CA LYS A 87 -0.37 -4.45 16.98
C LYS A 87 -0.12 -3.97 15.56
N SER A 88 -0.05 -4.94 14.65
CA SER A 88 0.16 -4.72 13.24
C SER A 88 -0.92 -5.45 12.44
N TRP A 89 -1.44 -4.80 11.42
CA TRP A 89 -2.38 -5.37 10.47
C TRP A 89 -1.80 -5.27 9.07
N THR A 90 -1.67 -6.43 8.42
CA THR A 90 -1.25 -6.57 7.02
C THR A 90 -2.39 -7.13 6.16
N ASP A 91 -3.59 -7.22 6.73
CA ASP A 91 -4.84 -7.60 6.08
C ASP A 91 -5.99 -6.72 6.60
N GLY A 92 -7.16 -6.87 5.99
CA GLY A 92 -8.37 -6.14 6.36
C GLY A 92 -8.86 -5.17 5.29
N LYS A 93 -9.95 -4.47 5.61
CA LYS A 93 -10.72 -3.64 4.66
C LYS A 93 -9.88 -2.57 3.93
N TYR A 94 -8.81 -2.08 4.56
CA TYR A 94 -8.05 -0.93 4.06
C TYR A 94 -6.66 -1.29 3.51
N ILE A 95 -6.23 -2.56 3.61
CA ILE A 95 -4.88 -2.97 3.17
C ILE A 95 -4.89 -3.35 1.69
N GLY A 96 -4.02 -2.72 0.90
CA GLY A 96 -3.84 -3.00 -0.53
C GLY A 96 -4.97 -2.51 -1.43
N VAL A 97 -5.87 -1.68 -0.91
CA VAL A 97 -7.08 -1.22 -1.62
C VAL A 97 -6.94 0.27 -1.99
N LYS A 98 -7.42 0.65 -3.18
CA LYS A 98 -7.63 2.07 -3.52
C LYS A 98 -8.95 2.52 -2.89
N ASN A 99 -8.92 3.68 -2.23
CA ASN A 99 -10.14 4.40 -1.81
C ASN A 99 -10.97 4.84 -3.02
#